data_AF-A0A8T5MIP8-F1
#
_entry.id   AF-A0A8T5MIP8-F1
#
_cell.length_a   1.000
_cell.length_b   1.000
_cell.length_c   1.000
_cell.angle_alpha   90.00
_cell.angle_beta   90.00
_cell.angle_gamma   90.00
#
_symmetry.space_group_name_H-M   'P 1'
#
loop_
_entity.id
_entity.type
_entity.pdbx_description
1 polymer ?
#
loop_
_entity_poly.entity_id
_entity_poly.type
_entity_poly.pdbx_seq_one_letter_code
_entity_poly.pdbx_strand_id
1 'polypeptide(L)'
;MATSRIGNMVVKTSGDVEPFDPNVITKECVEAGIEFWTSAEVAMNVQNRIYDGISTKDLHKTVLEALIKKDPEAAKRYERFHSMHVRTSRNTIEVFDRKNITASLQLETGLPKELSENVAKETEEELRKLRLDFVSGPLIREITNVKLLEHNY
;
A
#
# COMPACT_ATOMS: atom_id res chain seq x y z
N MET A 1 12.99 23.03 30.72
CA MET A 1 12.04 23.00 29.60
C MET A 1 12.31 21.73 28.81
N ALA A 2 11.45 20.72 28.92
CA ALA A 2 11.61 19.46 28.21
C ALA A 2 11.28 19.70 26.73
N THR A 3 12.29 19.66 25.87
CA THR A 3 12.09 19.59 24.43
C THR A 3 11.37 18.27 24.13
N SER A 4 10.06 18.36 23.87
CA SER A 4 9.28 17.29 23.26
C SER A 4 10.09 16.75 22.08
N ARG A 5 10.48 15.47 22.12
CA ARG A 5 11.07 14.82 20.95
C ARG A 5 9.99 14.84 19.88
N ILE A 6 10.12 15.75 18.92
CA ILE A 6 9.36 15.72 17.68
C ILE A 6 9.64 14.32 17.11
N GLY A 7 8.59 13.50 16.98
CA GLY A 7 8.70 12.18 16.40
C GLY A 7 9.29 12.30 15.00
N ASN A 8 10.07 11.31 14.57
CA ASN A 8 10.67 11.31 13.23
C ASN A 8 9.58 11.51 12.17
N MET A 9 9.81 12.38 11.19
CA MET A 9 8.87 12.63 10.10
C MET A 9 9.20 11.76 8.89
N VAL A 10 8.18 11.39 8.12
CA VAL A 10 8.29 10.63 6.86
C VAL A 10 7.86 11.52 5.69
N VAL A 11 8.67 11.56 4.63
CA VAL A 11 8.38 12.28 3.40
C VAL A 11 7.74 11.33 2.38
N LYS A 12 6.48 11.58 2.05
CA LYS A 12 5.71 10.82 1.05
C LYS A 12 6.18 11.11 -0.36
N THR A 13 5.85 10.20 -1.28
CA THR A 13 6.07 10.38 -2.72
C THR A 13 5.32 11.60 -3.28
N SER A 14 4.21 12.00 -2.66
CA SER A 14 3.46 13.22 -3.00
C SER A 14 4.18 14.51 -2.59
N GLY A 15 5.19 14.42 -1.72
CA GLY A 15 5.83 15.58 -1.07
C GLY A 15 5.25 15.93 0.30
N ASP A 16 4.14 15.31 0.70
CA ASP A 16 3.55 15.50 2.03
C ASP A 16 4.46 14.92 3.11
N VAL A 17 4.42 15.53 4.29
CA VAL A 17 5.23 15.14 5.44
C VAL A 17 4.32 14.75 6.60
N GLU A 18 4.50 13.56 7.14
CA GLU A 18 3.67 13.02 8.23
C GLU A 18 4.53 12.47 9.38
N PRO A 19 4.03 12.45 10.62
CA PRO A 19 4.73 11.81 11.71
C PRO A 19 4.83 10.30 11.49
N PHE A 20 6.00 9.73 11.75
CA PHE A 20 6.20 8.29 11.71
C PHE A 20 5.34 7.59 12.77
N ASP A 21 4.54 6.62 12.32
CA ASP A 21 3.80 5.71 13.20
C ASP A 21 4.21 4.25 12.92
N PRO A 22 4.83 3.55 13.88
CA PRO A 22 5.20 2.14 13.72
C PRO A 22 3.99 1.22 13.48
N ASN A 23 2.78 1.61 13.89
CA ASN A 23 1.57 0.83 13.66
C ASN A 23 1.23 0.70 12.17
N VAL A 24 1.67 1.68 11.34
CA VAL A 24 1.50 1.61 9.89
C VAL A 24 2.28 0.42 9.32
N ILE A 25 3.53 0.23 9.75
CA ILE A 25 4.35 -0.92 9.33
C ILE A 25 3.71 -2.23 9.82
N THR A 26 3.29 -2.28 11.09
CA THR A 26 2.64 -3.47 11.65
C THR A 26 1.40 -3.85 10.84
N LYS A 27 0.55 -2.88 10.52
CA LYS A 27 -0.65 -3.08 9.71
C LYS A 27 -0.31 -3.60 8.31
N GLU A 28 0.60 -2.93 7.59
CA GLU A 28 0.99 -3.35 6.24
C GLU A 28 1.59 -4.76 6.21
N CYS A 29 2.43 -5.11 7.18
CA CYS A 29 2.99 -6.46 7.30
C CYS A 29 1.89 -7.51 7.52
N VAL A 30 0.92 -7.24 8.40
CA VAL A 30 -0.21 -8.15 8.64
C VAL A 30 -1.09 -8.29 7.40
N GLU A 31 -1.35 -7.19 6.68
CA GLU A 31 -2.08 -7.20 5.42
C GLU A 31 -1.34 -8.04 4.36
N ALA A 32 -0.01 -7.96 4.32
CA ALA A 32 0.84 -8.81 3.50
C ALA A 32 0.87 -10.29 3.93
N GLY A 33 0.21 -10.66 5.03
CA GLY A 33 0.14 -12.04 5.53
C GLY A 33 1.30 -12.45 6.42
N ILE A 34 1.93 -11.47 7.06
CA ILE A 34 2.97 -11.70 8.07
C ILE A 34 2.30 -11.78 9.43
N GLU A 35 2.82 -12.66 10.28
CA GLU A 35 2.32 -12.88 11.64
C GLU A 35 2.47 -11.60 12.48
N PHE A 36 1.53 -11.35 13.40
CA PHE A 36 1.43 -10.08 14.12
C PHE A 36 2.67 -9.77 14.97
N TRP A 37 3.17 -10.74 15.76
CA TRP A 37 4.34 -10.53 16.60
C TRP A 37 5.59 -10.25 15.76
N THR A 38 5.76 -10.97 14.66
CA THR A 38 6.82 -10.72 13.67
C THR A 38 6.71 -9.30 13.10
N SER A 39 5.49 -8.86 12.77
CA SER A 39 5.22 -7.53 12.24
C SER A 39 5.54 -6.42 13.26
N ALA A 40 5.15 -6.61 14.51
CA ALA A 40 5.41 -5.67 15.60
C ALA A 40 6.91 -5.57 15.92
N GLU A 41 7.64 -6.69 15.94
CA GLU A 41 9.09 -6.70 16.18
C GLU A 41 9.84 -5.99 15.05
N VAL A 42 9.41 -6.18 13.80
CA VAL A 42 9.95 -5.46 12.64
C VAL A 42 9.71 -3.96 12.77
N ALA A 43 8.48 -3.55 13.13
CA ALA A 43 8.15 -2.13 13.32
C ALA A 43 9.03 -1.49 14.42
N MET A 44 9.24 -2.18 15.54
CA MET A 44 10.15 -1.73 16.61
C MET A 44 11.61 -1.64 16.13
N ASN A 45 12.07 -2.61 15.32
CA ASN A 45 13.43 -2.56 14.77
C ASN A 45 13.61 -1.36 13.84
N VAL A 46 12.64 -1.12 12.95
CA VAL A 46 12.66 -0.01 12.00
C VAL A 46 12.63 1.33 12.73
N GLN A 47 11.76 1.50 13.74
CA GLN A 47 11.65 2.73 14.53
C GLN A 47 13.01 3.19 15.11
N ASN A 48 13.88 2.24 15.49
CA ASN A 48 15.20 2.54 16.05
C ASN A 48 16.28 2.84 15.00
N ARG A 49 15.98 2.65 13.71
CA ARG A 49 16.93 2.79 12.59
C ARG A 49 16.63 3.98 11.68
N ILE A 50 15.40 4.50 11.74
CA ILE A 50 14.98 5.63 10.91
C ILE A 50 15.50 6.97 11.45
N TYR A 51 15.55 7.95 10.55
CA TYR A 51 15.95 9.32 10.83
C TYR A 51 14.82 10.28 10.44
N ASP A 52 14.86 11.52 10.94
CA ASP A 52 13.89 12.54 10.62
C ASP A 52 13.95 12.93 9.13
N GLY A 53 12.80 12.98 8.47
CA GLY A 53 12.70 13.26 7.04
C GLY A 53 12.99 12.06 6.13
N ILE A 54 12.94 10.82 6.66
CA ILE A 54 13.13 9.61 5.85
C ILE A 54 12.08 9.55 4.72
N SER A 55 12.50 9.19 3.51
CA SER A 55 11.58 9.00 2.39
C SER A 55 10.78 7.70 2.54
N THR A 56 9.57 7.63 1.98
CA THR A 56 8.80 6.37 1.90
C THR A 56 9.58 5.23 1.25
N LYS A 57 10.41 5.52 0.25
CA LYS A 57 11.25 4.53 -0.43
C LYS A 57 12.33 3.97 0.49
N ASP A 58 13.01 4.83 1.23
CA ASP A 58 14.04 4.41 2.20
C ASP A 58 13.44 3.70 3.40
N LEU A 59 12.26 4.14 3.84
CA LEU A 59 11.49 3.46 4.88
C LEU A 59 11.13 2.03 4.43
N HIS A 60 10.57 1.88 3.23
CA HIS A 60 10.23 0.57 2.65
C HIS A 60 11.45 -0.34 2.55
N LYS A 61 12.60 0.19 2.10
CA LYS A 61 13.87 -0.56 2.08
C LYS A 61 14.30 -1.00 3.49
N THR A 62 14.15 -0.12 4.48
CA THR A 62 14.50 -0.43 5.88
C THR A 62 13.63 -1.54 6.45
N VAL A 63 12.33 -1.55 6.13
CA VAL A 63 11.38 -2.61 6.49
C VAL A 63 11.78 -3.93 5.84
N LEU A 64 12.07 -3.93 4.54
CA LEU A 64 12.54 -5.14 3.82
C LEU A 64 13.82 -5.71 4.43
N GLU A 65 14.81 -4.87 4.73
CA GLU A 65 16.05 -5.33 5.38
C GLU A 65 15.80 -5.93 6.77
N ALA A 66 14.87 -5.37 7.54
CA ALA A 66 14.48 -5.92 8.84
C ALA A 66 13.76 -7.27 8.69
N LEU A 67 12.85 -7.38 7.72
CA LEU A 67 12.15 -8.63 7.40
C LEU A 67 13.12 -9.71 6.92
N ILE A 68 14.03 -9.41 5.99
CA ILE A 68 15.02 -10.38 5.48
C ILE A 68 15.85 -10.99 6.61
N LYS A 69 16.25 -10.16 7.59
CA LYS A 69 17.01 -10.63 8.76
C LYS A 69 16.19 -11.51 9.69
N LYS A 70 14.87 -11.29 9.77
CA LYS A 70 13.98 -11.97 10.71
C LYS A 70 13.35 -13.23 10.11
N ASP A 71 12.73 -13.09 8.95
CA ASP A 71 12.09 -14.14 8.16
C ASP A 71 12.14 -13.77 6.66
N PRO A 72 13.04 -14.39 5.88
CA PRO A 72 13.13 -14.18 4.43
C PRO A 72 11.84 -14.46 3.67
N GLU A 73 10.98 -15.37 4.14
CA GLU A 73 9.69 -15.63 3.50
C GLU A 73 8.69 -14.51 3.81
N ALA A 74 8.75 -13.90 4.99
CA ALA A 74 7.98 -12.69 5.30
C ALA A 74 8.40 -11.52 4.40
N ALA A 75 9.70 -11.37 4.12
CA ALA A 75 10.18 -10.37 3.18
C ALA A 75 9.61 -10.57 1.78
N LYS A 76 9.58 -11.81 1.27
CA LYS A 76 8.96 -12.14 -0.03
C LYS A 76 7.46 -11.82 -0.04
N ARG A 77 6.73 -12.12 1.03
CA ARG A 77 5.31 -11.77 1.16
C ARG A 77 5.11 -10.25 1.15
N TYR A 78 5.94 -9.50 1.86
CA TYR A 78 5.91 -8.04 1.87
C TYR A 78 6.22 -7.43 0.50
N GLU A 79 7.24 -7.93 -0.22
CA GLU A 79 7.52 -7.47 -1.59
C GLU A 79 6.34 -7.74 -2.52
N ARG A 80 5.78 -8.95 -2.51
CA ARG A 80 4.62 -9.30 -3.34
C ARG A 80 3.42 -8.40 -3.09
N PHE A 81 3.15 -8.08 -1.82
CA PHE A 81 2.08 -7.17 -1.43
C PHE A 81 2.26 -5.75 -2.00
N HIS A 82 3.53 -5.31 -2.17
CA HIS A 82 3.86 -4.00 -2.74
C HIS A 82 4.01 -4.03 -4.27
N SER A 83 4.15 -5.20 -4.89
CA SER A 83 4.34 -5.39 -6.33
C SER A 83 3.14 -6.07 -7.00
N MET A 84 1.93 -5.52 -6.85
CA MET A 84 0.74 -6.08 -7.51
C MET A 84 0.84 -5.91 -9.03
N HIS A 85 0.55 -6.99 -9.77
CA HIS A 85 0.56 -7.00 -11.23
C HIS A 85 -0.83 -7.23 -11.79
N VAL A 86 -1.11 -6.61 -12.94
CA VAL A 86 -2.36 -6.76 -13.69
C VAL A 86 -2.09 -7.56 -14.96
N ARG A 87 -2.89 -8.61 -15.18
CA ARG A 87 -2.99 -9.26 -16.47
C ARG A 87 -4.03 -8.52 -17.31
N THR A 88 -3.57 -7.87 -18.37
CA THR A 88 -4.45 -7.12 -19.28
C THR A 88 -5.19 -8.06 -20.23
N SER A 89 -6.24 -7.55 -20.86
CA SER A 89 -6.98 -8.25 -21.92
C SER A 89 -6.12 -8.58 -23.14
N ARG A 90 -5.02 -7.84 -23.36
CA ARG A 90 -4.04 -8.09 -24.42
C ARG A 90 -3.00 -9.14 -24.04
N ASN A 91 -3.22 -9.86 -22.95
CA ASN A 91 -2.34 -10.90 -22.43
C ASN A 91 -0.94 -10.39 -22.04
N THR A 92 -0.82 -9.10 -21.73
CA THR A 92 0.38 -8.49 -21.14
C THR A 92 0.28 -8.47 -19.62
N ILE A 93 1.43 -8.50 -18.94
CA ILE A 93 1.53 -8.30 -17.49
C ILE A 93 2.11 -6.91 -17.28
N GLU A 94 1.39 -6.08 -16.54
CA GLU A 94 1.76 -4.70 -16.24
C GLU A 94 1.72 -4.48 -14.71
N VAL A 95 2.47 -3.51 -14.20
CA VAL A 95 2.37 -3.13 -12.77
C VAL A 95 1.02 -2.47 -12.53
N PHE A 96 0.36 -2.81 -11.42
CA PHE A 96 -0.89 -2.17 -11.04
C PHE A 96 -0.68 -0.67 -10.83
N ASP A 97 -1.48 0.14 -11.54
CA ASP A 97 -1.57 1.58 -11.32
C ASP A 97 -3.04 1.96 -11.13
N ARG A 98 -3.38 2.38 -9.90
CA ARG A 98 -4.73 2.82 -9.56
C ARG A 98 -5.22 3.98 -10.42
N LYS A 99 -4.31 4.79 -10.99
CA LYS A 99 -4.67 5.90 -11.89
C LYS A 99 -5.41 5.40 -13.13
N ASN A 100 -5.17 4.16 -13.55
CA ASN A 100 -5.92 3.56 -14.65
C ASN A 100 -7.39 3.37 -14.27
N ILE A 101 -7.68 2.94 -13.03
CA ILE A 101 -9.05 2.81 -12.51
C ILE A 101 -9.68 4.20 -12.42
N THR A 102 -8.97 5.17 -11.84
CA THR A 102 -9.43 6.56 -11.73
C THR A 102 -9.80 7.16 -13.10
N ALA A 103 -8.96 6.96 -14.11
CA ALA A 103 -9.22 7.44 -15.46
C ALA A 103 -10.42 6.73 -16.11
N SER A 104 -10.52 5.40 -15.97
CA SER A 104 -11.68 4.64 -16.45
C SER A 104 -12.98 5.09 -15.81
N LEU A 105 -13.00 5.31 -14.49
CA LEU A 105 -14.19 5.82 -13.79
C LEU A 105 -14.63 7.18 -14.35
N GLN A 106 -13.71 8.13 -14.48
CA GLN A 106 -14.03 9.46 -15.03
C GLN A 106 -14.60 9.38 -16.45
N LEU A 107 -14.03 8.51 -17.30
CA LEU A 107 -14.45 8.36 -18.69
C LEU A 107 -15.79 7.64 -18.84
N GLU A 108 -16.02 6.57 -18.08
CA GLU A 108 -17.19 5.70 -18.25
C GLU A 108 -18.42 6.18 -17.47
N THR A 109 -18.22 6.81 -16.31
CA THR A 109 -19.31 7.19 -15.39
C THR A 109 -19.52 8.70 -15.27
N GLY A 110 -18.52 9.51 -15.70
CA GLY A 110 -18.55 10.97 -15.53
C GLY A 110 -18.37 11.44 -14.08
N LEU A 111 -17.94 10.56 -13.17
CA LEU A 111 -17.74 10.92 -11.76
C LEU A 111 -16.67 12.00 -11.58
N PRO A 112 -16.82 12.88 -10.58
CA PRO A 112 -15.77 13.82 -10.20
C PRO A 112 -14.45 13.12 -9.90
N LYS A 113 -13.34 13.81 -10.16
CA LYS A 113 -11.99 13.27 -9.95
C LYS A 113 -11.76 12.78 -8.53
N GLU A 114 -12.14 13.57 -7.53
CA GLU A 114 -11.95 13.24 -6.11
C GLU A 114 -12.65 11.94 -5.73
N LEU A 115 -13.91 11.78 -6.13
CA LEU A 115 -14.66 10.55 -5.89
C LEU A 115 -14.06 9.35 -6.65
N SER A 116 -13.64 9.55 -7.90
CA SER A 116 -12.97 8.52 -8.69
C SER A 116 -11.64 8.07 -8.06
N GLU A 117 -10.89 8.99 -7.46
CA GLU A 117 -9.65 8.70 -6.73
C GLU A 117 -9.94 7.91 -5.44
N ASN A 118 -11.00 8.27 -4.71
CA ASN A 118 -11.41 7.57 -3.49
C ASN A 118 -11.84 6.12 -3.80
N VAL A 119 -12.73 5.92 -4.77
CA VAL A 119 -13.18 4.58 -5.19
C VAL A 119 -12.01 3.74 -5.71
N ALA A 120 -11.10 4.34 -6.49
CA ALA A 120 -9.91 3.64 -6.97
C ALA A 120 -8.96 3.22 -5.84
N LYS A 121 -8.81 4.06 -4.80
CA LYS A 121 -8.02 3.75 -3.61
C LYS A 121 -8.65 2.59 -2.81
N GLU A 122 -9.96 2.64 -2.55
CA GLU A 122 -10.66 1.56 -1.85
C GLU A 122 -10.62 0.24 -2.63
N THR A 123 -10.70 0.32 -3.96
CA THR A 123 -10.54 -0.84 -4.84
C THR A 123 -9.13 -1.43 -4.72
N GLU A 124 -8.09 -0.60 -4.76
CA GLU A 124 -6.70 -1.04 -4.56
C GLU A 124 -6.52 -1.71 -3.18
N GLU A 125 -7.04 -1.10 -2.12
CA GLU A 125 -6.97 -1.65 -0.76
C GLU A 125 -7.64 -3.03 -0.68
N GLU A 126 -8.79 -3.21 -1.31
CA GLU A 126 -9.49 -4.49 -1.32
C GLU A 126 -8.77 -5.56 -2.15
N LEU A 127 -8.22 -5.19 -3.32
CA LEU A 127 -7.42 -6.11 -4.14
C LEU A 127 -6.15 -6.56 -3.41
N ARG A 128 -5.50 -5.69 -2.64
CA ARG A 128 -4.31 -6.03 -1.85
C ARG A 128 -4.59 -7.08 -0.77
N LYS A 129 -5.78 -7.03 -0.15
CA LYS A 129 -6.20 -8.03 0.86
C LYS A 129 -6.37 -9.43 0.28
N LEU A 130 -6.65 -9.55 -1.01
CA LEU A 130 -6.77 -10.85 -1.68
C LEU A 130 -5.42 -11.58 -1.82
N ARG A 131 -4.29 -10.87 -1.65
CA ARG A 131 -2.92 -11.42 -1.70
C ARG A 131 -2.64 -12.22 -2.98
N LEU A 132 -3.13 -11.72 -4.11
CA LEU A 132 -2.96 -12.35 -5.42
C LEU A 132 -1.65 -11.91 -6.06
N ASP A 133 -0.92 -12.85 -6.67
CA ASP A 133 0.27 -12.53 -7.46
C ASP A 133 -0.08 -11.71 -8.72
N PHE A 134 -1.27 -11.95 -9.29
CA PHE A 134 -1.81 -11.23 -10.44
C PHE A 134 -3.31 -10.99 -10.29
N VAL A 135 -3.76 -9.80 -10.68
CA VAL A 135 -5.19 -9.46 -10.79
C VAL A 135 -5.57 -9.33 -12.26
N SER A 136 -6.80 -9.69 -12.62
CA SER A 136 -7.30 -9.55 -13.99
C SER A 136 -8.15 -8.28 -14.12
N GLY A 137 -8.19 -7.70 -15.33
CA GLY A 137 -9.09 -6.57 -15.62
C GLY A 137 -10.56 -6.82 -15.19
N PRO A 138 -11.15 -8.01 -15.47
CA PRO A 138 -12.48 -8.35 -14.97
C PRO A 138 -12.60 -8.31 -13.44
N LEU A 139 -11.67 -8.90 -12.69
CA LEU A 139 -11.71 -8.87 -11.23
C LEU A 139 -11.65 -7.43 -10.69
N ILE A 140 -10.76 -6.61 -11.25
CA ILE A 140 -10.65 -5.18 -10.88
C ILE A 140 -12.01 -4.50 -11.08
N ARG A 141 -12.67 -4.74 -12.22
CA ARG A 141 -14.00 -4.16 -12.51
C ARG A 141 -15.05 -4.59 -11.49
N GLU A 142 -15.14 -5.88 -11.16
CA GLU A 142 -16.13 -6.36 -10.18
C GLU A 142 -15.93 -5.72 -8.81
N ILE A 143 -14.68 -5.66 -8.31
CA ILE A 143 -14.38 -5.01 -7.03
C ILE A 143 -14.69 -3.50 -7.10
N THR A 144 -14.36 -2.85 -8.22
CA THR A 144 -14.67 -1.42 -8.42
C THR A 144 -16.17 -1.16 -8.39
N ASN A 145 -16.96 -2.02 -9.05
CA ASN A 145 -18.43 -1.91 -9.07
C ASN A 145 -19.02 -2.05 -7.67
N VAL A 146 -18.48 -2.97 -6.85
CA VAL A 146 -18.89 -3.09 -5.44
C VAL A 146 -18.61 -1.79 -4.69
N LYS A 147 -17.45 -1.15 -4.90
CA LYS A 147 -17.12 0.14 -4.28
C LYS A 147 -18.01 1.27 -4.77
N LEU A 148 -18.35 1.33 -6.05
CA LEU A 148 -19.34 2.30 -6.56
C LEU A 148 -20.70 2.16 -5.85
N LEU A 149 -21.19 0.93 -5.70
CA LEU A 149 -22.44 0.67 -5.00
C LEU A 149 -22.40 1.09 -3.52
N GLU A 150 -21.27 0.90 -2.84
CA GLU A 150 -21.06 1.39 -1.46
C GLU A 150 -21.18 2.92 -1.37
N HIS A 151 -20.87 3.64 -2.46
CA HIS A 151 -21.02 5.10 -2.59
C HIS A 151 -22.36 5.52 -3.22
N ASN A 152 -23.28 4.60 -3.51
CA ASN A 152 -24.59 4.81 -4.17
C ASN A 152 -24.51 5.19 -5.66
N TYR A 153 -23.56 4.60 -6.40
CA TYR A 153 -23.43 4.73 -7.86
C TYR A 153 -23.64 3.40 -8.59
#